data_AF-R5C6V9-F1
#
_entry.id   AF-R5C6V9-F1
#
_cell.length_a   1.000
_cell.length_b   1.000
_cell.length_c   1.000
_cell.angle_alpha   90.00
_cell.angle_beta   90.00
_cell.angle_gamma   90.00
#
_symmetry.space_group_name_H-M   'P 1'
#
loop_
_entity.id
_entity.type
_entity.pdbx_description
1 polymer ?
#
loop_
_entity_poly.entity_id
_entity_poly.type
_entity_poly.pdbx_seq_one_letter_code
_entity_poly.pdbx_strand_id
1 'polypeptide(L)'
;MTSFLYKQNIPGASRQCFAALLKTFAATLLLLVCAVEVTYAQPAARRRQQQEQNAQNAQSLTTRARISYPVAAKMSEDVVWRRDIYREILLQEDENAPLYYPTEPVGSQMNLFTYLFRLMMRNTIPAYEYRLDGNEVFTDSAKINRMAFLDNYHIYYERSNRGVRIDDSDIPSAEVKSYYVKESAYYDQASATFHVKPIAICPVLWRTDDFGDGEQKYPLFWVKYDDIAPYLSKQVVMTSNLNNAATMSMDDYFTRNMYRGKIYKTTNMLGRTLAQYCPTDSALAKEQRRIEGELAAFEKNIWGDQARKDSLDSIAKADVKDKKSKKAKSNRRASSSVKRSSSKSKSSSSGSSAARVTVRRQRH
;
A
#
# COMPACT_ATOMS: atom_id res chain seq x y z
N MET A 1 -84.41 -51.25 3.26
CA MET A 1 -84.35 -52.56 2.59
C MET A 1 -83.11 -53.28 3.10
N THR A 2 -83.25 -53.98 4.23
CA THR A 2 -83.40 -55.45 4.31
C THR A 2 -82.07 -56.20 4.17
N SER A 3 -81.64 -56.68 5.33
CA SER A 3 -80.63 -57.71 5.64
C SER A 3 -80.48 -58.84 4.61
N PHE A 4 -79.26 -59.33 4.45
CA PHE A 4 -79.02 -60.77 4.22
C PHE A 4 -77.80 -61.24 5.01
N LEU A 5 -78.07 -62.14 5.95
CA LEU A 5 -77.14 -62.99 6.69
C LEU A 5 -76.62 -64.12 5.78
N TYR A 6 -75.36 -64.50 5.92
CA TYR A 6 -75.05 -65.92 6.10
C TYR A 6 -73.73 -66.15 6.84
N LYS A 7 -73.79 -67.14 7.73
CA LYS A 7 -72.85 -67.51 8.78
C LYS A 7 -72.33 -68.90 8.40
N GLN A 8 -71.02 -69.13 8.33
CA GLN A 8 -70.48 -70.50 8.38
C GLN A 8 -69.18 -70.60 9.19
N ASN A 9 -69.11 -71.71 9.92
CA ASN A 9 -68.20 -72.06 11.00
C ASN A 9 -66.82 -72.56 10.54
N ILE A 10 -65.88 -72.35 11.46
CA ILE A 10 -64.47 -72.79 11.68
C ILE A 10 -64.19 -74.29 11.33
N PRO A 11 -62.95 -74.67 10.93
CA PRO A 11 -61.92 -75.13 11.89
C PRO A 11 -60.52 -74.51 11.57
N GLY A 12 -59.70 -74.07 12.51
CA GLY A 12 -59.02 -74.94 13.46
C GLY A 12 -57.53 -75.16 13.10
N ALA A 13 -56.77 -74.11 12.76
CA ALA A 13 -55.30 -74.10 12.81
C ALA A 13 -54.77 -72.65 12.66
N SER A 14 -53.68 -72.33 13.37
CA SER A 14 -52.74 -71.22 13.09
C SER A 14 -52.91 -69.82 13.70
N ARG A 15 -53.77 -69.58 14.71
CA ARG A 15 -53.76 -68.27 15.42
C ARG A 15 -52.44 -67.98 16.16
N GLN A 16 -51.70 -69.00 16.60
CA GLN A 16 -50.39 -68.82 17.23
C GLN A 16 -49.26 -68.53 16.22
N CYS A 17 -49.27 -69.16 15.03
CA CYS A 17 -48.28 -68.89 13.98
C CYS A 17 -48.41 -67.47 13.39
N PHE A 18 -49.64 -66.99 13.17
CA PHE A 18 -49.86 -65.67 12.57
C PHE A 18 -49.41 -64.53 13.50
N ALA A 19 -49.63 -64.67 14.81
CA ALA A 19 -49.18 -63.70 15.80
C ALA A 19 -47.65 -63.70 15.98
N ALA A 20 -46.99 -64.86 15.85
CA ALA A 20 -45.54 -64.95 15.89
C ALA A 20 -44.89 -64.34 14.64
N LEU A 21 -45.43 -64.63 13.45
CA LEU A 21 -44.97 -64.07 12.18
C LEU A 21 -45.12 -62.54 12.11
N LEU A 22 -46.23 -62.00 12.62
CA LEU A 22 -46.46 -60.56 12.64
C LEU A 22 -45.50 -59.84 13.61
N LYS A 23 -45.17 -60.47 14.75
CA LYS A 23 -44.20 -59.93 15.71
C LYS A 23 -42.77 -59.97 15.17
N THR A 24 -42.37 -61.04 14.49
CA THR A 24 -41.06 -61.13 13.84
C THR A 24 -40.95 -60.13 12.70
N PHE A 25 -42.00 -59.94 11.90
CA PHE A 25 -42.01 -58.97 10.81
C PHE A 25 -41.97 -57.52 11.30
N ALA A 26 -42.70 -57.20 12.37
CA ALA A 26 -42.63 -55.89 13.01
C ALA A 26 -41.25 -55.61 13.63
N ALA A 27 -40.61 -56.62 14.24
CA ALA A 27 -39.26 -56.50 14.79
C ALA A 27 -38.20 -56.30 13.69
N THR A 28 -38.32 -56.99 12.55
CA THR A 28 -37.41 -56.81 11.42
C THR A 28 -37.60 -55.46 10.71
N LEU A 29 -38.85 -54.97 10.62
CA LEU A 29 -39.15 -53.65 10.06
C LEU A 29 -38.58 -52.53 10.95
N LEU A 30 -38.69 -52.68 12.27
CA LEU A 30 -38.15 -51.71 13.22
C LEU A 30 -36.61 -51.67 13.21
N LEU A 31 -35.95 -52.84 13.05
CA LEU A 31 -34.49 -52.93 12.87
C LEU A 31 -34.01 -52.31 11.55
N LEU A 32 -34.77 -52.48 10.46
CA LEU A 32 -34.45 -51.87 9.16
C LEU A 32 -34.65 -50.35 9.17
N VAL A 33 -35.67 -49.83 9.86
CA VAL A 33 -35.89 -48.38 9.99
C VAL A 33 -34.81 -47.72 10.87
N CYS A 34 -34.36 -48.39 11.94
CA CYS A 34 -33.26 -47.88 12.75
C CYS A 34 -31.89 -47.90 12.04
N ALA A 35 -31.68 -48.77 11.06
CA ALA A 35 -30.42 -48.85 10.31
C ALA A 35 -30.25 -47.71 9.27
N VAL A 36 -31.34 -47.08 8.82
CA VAL A 36 -31.32 -46.00 7.82
C VAL A 36 -31.03 -44.61 8.43
N GLU A 37 -31.27 -44.42 9.73
CA GLU A 37 -30.99 -43.17 10.45
C GLU A 37 -29.49 -42.98 10.80
N VAL A 38 -28.65 -44.01 10.65
CA VAL A 38 -27.23 -43.95 11.07
C VAL A 38 -26.32 -43.32 10.01
N THR A 39 -26.77 -43.10 8.77
CA THR A 39 -25.90 -42.65 7.68
C THR A 39 -25.80 -41.14 7.47
N TYR A 40 -26.46 -40.30 8.28
CA TYR A 40 -26.36 -38.82 8.16
C TYR A 40 -26.04 -38.07 9.46
N ALA A 41 -25.63 -38.77 10.52
CA ALA A 41 -25.15 -38.11 11.73
C ALA A 41 -23.65 -37.78 11.61
N GLN A 42 -23.30 -36.67 10.94
CA GLN A 42 -21.95 -36.13 11.10
C GLN A 42 -21.71 -35.84 12.60
N PRO A 43 -20.62 -36.36 13.20
CA PRO A 43 -20.34 -36.17 14.62
C PRO A 43 -20.40 -34.69 14.99
N ALA A 44 -21.04 -34.34 16.10
CA ALA A 44 -21.18 -32.95 16.54
C ALA A 44 -19.81 -32.25 16.64
N ALA A 45 -18.74 -32.98 16.98
CA ALA A 45 -17.37 -32.50 16.98
C ALA A 45 -16.89 -32.06 15.58
N ARG A 46 -17.19 -32.83 14.52
CA ARG A 46 -16.82 -32.49 13.14
C ARG A 46 -17.61 -31.28 12.63
N ARG A 47 -18.88 -31.14 13.02
CA ARG A 47 -19.69 -29.94 12.74
C ARG A 47 -19.15 -28.69 13.45
N ARG A 48 -18.75 -28.79 14.71
CA ARG A 48 -18.12 -27.69 15.46
C ARG A 48 -16.77 -27.30 14.85
N GLN A 49 -15.91 -28.28 14.53
CA GLN A 49 -14.65 -28.04 13.84
C GLN A 49 -14.86 -27.38 12.48
N GLN A 50 -15.87 -27.80 11.71
CA GLN A 50 -16.18 -27.19 10.43
C GLN A 50 -16.77 -25.78 10.58
N GLN A 51 -17.55 -25.51 11.63
CA GLN A 51 -18.03 -24.17 11.97
C GLN A 51 -16.89 -23.24 12.43
N GLU A 52 -15.96 -23.74 13.26
CA GLU A 52 -14.78 -23.02 13.72
C GLU A 52 -13.82 -22.73 12.55
N GLN A 53 -13.57 -23.73 11.69
CA GLN A 53 -12.77 -23.55 10.47
C GLN A 53 -13.44 -22.60 9.49
N ASN A 54 -14.77 -22.64 9.34
CA ASN A 54 -15.50 -21.68 8.50
C ASN A 54 -15.48 -20.27 9.10
N ALA A 55 -15.56 -20.13 10.42
CA ALA A 55 -15.47 -18.84 11.11
C ALA A 55 -14.07 -18.23 10.99
N GLN A 56 -13.01 -19.05 11.11
CA GLN A 56 -11.62 -18.62 10.90
C GLN A 56 -11.35 -18.30 9.43
N ASN A 57 -11.79 -19.14 8.49
CA ASN A 57 -11.65 -18.89 7.05
C ASN A 57 -12.49 -17.69 6.56
N ALA A 58 -13.60 -17.35 7.23
CA ALA A 58 -14.36 -16.14 6.93
C ALA A 58 -13.60 -14.85 7.30
N GLN A 59 -12.67 -14.92 8.24
CA GLN A 59 -11.86 -13.78 8.68
C GLN A 59 -10.62 -13.57 7.81
N SER A 60 -10.01 -14.65 7.29
CA SER A 60 -8.82 -14.59 6.43
C SER A 60 -9.15 -14.60 4.93
N LEU A 61 -8.38 -13.87 4.12
CA LEU A 61 -8.58 -13.85 2.68
C LEU A 61 -8.36 -15.22 2.04
N THR A 62 -9.34 -15.73 1.29
CA THR A 62 -9.23 -17.03 0.61
C THR A 62 -8.16 -16.99 -0.50
N THR A 63 -7.52 -18.14 -0.77
CA THR A 63 -6.51 -18.27 -1.85
C THR A 63 -7.05 -17.79 -3.19
N ARG A 64 -8.31 -18.09 -3.51
CA ARG A 64 -8.98 -17.64 -4.73
C ARG A 64 -9.07 -16.11 -4.80
N ALA A 65 -9.41 -15.46 -3.68
CA ALA A 65 -9.50 -14.00 -3.62
C ALA A 65 -8.11 -13.33 -3.75
N ARG A 66 -7.04 -13.96 -3.22
CA ARG A 66 -5.66 -13.47 -3.42
C ARG A 66 -5.21 -13.56 -4.88
N ILE A 67 -5.66 -14.57 -5.61
CA ILE A 67 -5.35 -14.74 -7.03
C ILE A 67 -6.16 -13.74 -7.87
N SER A 68 -7.43 -13.50 -7.55
CA SER A 68 -8.27 -12.56 -8.29
C SER A 68 -7.90 -11.09 -8.05
N TYR A 69 -7.35 -10.78 -6.88
CA TYR A 69 -6.91 -9.43 -6.50
C TYR A 69 -5.43 -9.46 -6.07
N PRO A 70 -4.49 -9.58 -7.02
CA PRO A 70 -3.08 -9.52 -6.72
C PRO A 70 -2.71 -8.15 -6.17
N VAL A 71 -1.81 -8.12 -5.20
CA VAL A 71 -1.28 -6.90 -4.58
C VAL A 71 0.20 -6.73 -4.93
N ALA A 72 0.73 -5.52 -4.75
CA ALA A 72 2.15 -5.24 -4.96
C ALA A 72 3.05 -6.18 -4.15
N ALA A 73 4.20 -6.52 -4.73
CA ALA A 73 5.19 -7.36 -4.06
C ALA A 73 5.68 -6.72 -2.75
N LYS A 74 6.13 -7.55 -1.81
CA LYS A 74 6.80 -7.07 -0.60
C LYS A 74 8.16 -6.49 -0.96
N MET A 75 8.52 -5.40 -0.30
CA MET A 75 9.87 -4.83 -0.41
C MET A 75 10.87 -5.84 0.17
N SER A 76 12.00 -6.06 -0.49
CA SER A 76 13.07 -6.89 0.05
C SER A 76 13.64 -6.28 1.34
N GLU A 77 14.10 -7.13 2.26
CA GLU A 77 14.78 -6.65 3.46
C GLU A 77 16.14 -6.03 3.09
N ASP A 78 16.85 -6.69 2.18
CA ASP A 78 18.12 -6.25 1.62
C ASP A 78 17.89 -5.25 0.49
N VAL A 79 18.13 -3.98 0.81
CA VAL A 79 18.06 -2.86 -0.13
C VAL A 79 19.31 -2.01 0.08
N VAL A 80 20.01 -1.68 -1.00
CA VAL A 80 21.24 -0.88 -0.98
C VAL A 80 21.01 0.52 -0.44
N TRP A 81 19.88 1.11 -0.84
CA TRP A 81 19.54 2.47 -0.52
C TRP A 81 18.05 2.53 -0.21
N ARG A 82 17.73 3.07 0.97
CA ARG A 82 16.37 3.27 1.44
C ARG A 82 16.27 4.63 2.13
N ARG A 83 15.17 5.32 1.88
CA ARG A 83 14.79 6.54 2.58
C ARG A 83 13.34 6.43 3.03
N ASP A 84 13.15 6.38 4.34
CA ASP A 84 11.83 6.41 4.97
C ASP A 84 11.38 7.85 5.23
N ILE A 85 10.17 8.18 4.79
CA ILE A 85 9.56 9.50 4.91
C ILE A 85 8.12 9.38 5.44
N TYR A 86 7.64 10.43 6.08
CA TYR A 86 6.27 10.51 6.56
C TYR A 86 5.60 11.72 5.93
N ARG A 87 4.48 11.49 5.23
CA ARG A 87 3.65 12.52 4.64
C ARG A 87 2.34 12.70 5.38
N GLU A 88 1.91 13.94 5.43
CA GLU A 88 0.54 14.30 5.73
C GLU A 88 -0.19 14.50 4.40
N ILE A 89 -1.19 13.65 4.16
CA ILE A 89 -2.08 13.69 3.01
C ILE A 89 -3.35 14.41 3.46
N LEU A 90 -3.61 15.58 2.89
CA LEU A 90 -4.83 16.35 3.16
C LEU A 90 -5.92 15.90 2.20
N LEU A 91 -7.09 15.54 2.74
CA LEU A 91 -8.18 14.97 1.96
C LEU A 91 -9.03 16.01 1.23
N GLN A 92 -8.87 17.28 1.57
CA GLN A 92 -9.50 18.40 0.88
C GLN A 92 -8.84 18.70 -0.48
N GLU A 93 -7.67 18.13 -0.76
CA GLU A 93 -7.01 18.24 -2.06
C GLU A 93 -7.67 17.29 -3.07
N ASP A 94 -7.87 17.76 -4.31
CA ASP A 94 -8.57 17.03 -5.37
C ASP A 94 -7.92 15.67 -5.68
N GLU A 95 -6.58 15.59 -5.61
CA GLU A 95 -5.83 14.36 -5.84
C GLU A 95 -6.12 13.27 -4.79
N ASN A 96 -6.51 13.69 -3.58
CA ASN A 96 -6.76 12.83 -2.43
C ASN A 96 -8.25 12.63 -2.14
N ALA A 97 -9.13 13.33 -2.85
CA ALA A 97 -10.58 13.19 -2.77
C ALA A 97 -11.09 11.73 -2.85
N PRO A 98 -10.49 10.82 -3.64
CA PRO A 98 -10.91 9.41 -3.69
C PRO A 98 -10.82 8.68 -2.35
N LEU A 99 -10.00 9.17 -1.41
CA LEU A 99 -9.83 8.57 -0.09
C LEU A 99 -10.93 9.01 0.89
N TYR A 100 -11.59 10.14 0.62
CA TYR A 100 -12.52 10.81 1.53
C TYR A 100 -13.99 10.58 1.19
N TYR A 101 -14.32 10.54 -0.10
CA TYR A 101 -15.70 10.36 -0.55
C TYR A 101 -16.02 8.88 -0.83
N PRO A 102 -17.27 8.45 -0.56
CA PRO A 102 -18.34 9.22 0.07
C PRO A 102 -18.13 9.36 1.59
N THR A 103 -18.54 10.49 2.17
CA THR A 103 -18.40 10.75 3.61
C THR A 103 -19.21 9.78 4.44
N GLU A 104 -20.40 9.43 3.98
CA GLU A 104 -21.21 8.35 4.53
C GLU A 104 -21.19 7.16 3.56
N PRO A 105 -21.11 5.92 4.06
CA PRO A 105 -21.11 4.74 3.20
C PRO A 105 -22.44 4.61 2.45
N VAL A 106 -22.36 4.52 1.11
CA VAL A 106 -23.54 4.33 0.23
C VAL A 106 -23.42 2.98 -0.48
N GLY A 107 -24.29 2.05 -0.10
CA GLY A 107 -24.29 0.69 -0.65
C GLY A 107 -22.96 -0.03 -0.37
N SER A 108 -22.19 -0.30 -1.42
CA SER A 108 -20.86 -0.94 -1.30
C SER A 108 -19.70 0.06 -1.27
N GLN A 109 -19.93 1.33 -1.59
CA GLN A 109 -18.89 2.35 -1.62
C GLN A 109 -18.76 2.99 -0.24
N MET A 110 -17.54 3.11 0.24
CA MET A 110 -17.23 3.77 1.51
C MET A 110 -15.84 4.39 1.43
N ASN A 111 -15.61 5.43 2.22
CA ASN A 111 -14.29 6.03 2.30
C ASN A 111 -13.25 5.10 2.95
N LEU A 112 -11.98 5.47 2.80
CA LEU A 112 -10.87 4.66 3.31
C LEU A 112 -10.97 4.46 4.84
N PHE A 113 -11.36 5.50 5.58
CA PHE A 113 -11.43 5.45 7.04
C PHE A 113 -12.50 4.47 7.51
N THR A 114 -13.73 4.59 7.01
CA THR A 114 -14.85 3.71 7.34
C THR A 114 -14.50 2.27 7.02
N TYR A 115 -13.81 2.04 5.90
CA TYR A 115 -13.35 0.71 5.53
C TYR A 115 -12.33 0.14 6.53
N LEU A 116 -11.27 0.89 6.84
CA LEU A 116 -10.25 0.50 7.81
C LEU A 116 -10.84 0.29 9.21
N PHE A 117 -11.74 1.18 9.64
CA PHE A 117 -12.45 1.10 10.92
C PHE A 117 -13.28 -0.19 11.02
N ARG A 118 -14.04 -0.54 9.98
CA ARG A 118 -14.81 -1.79 9.93
C ARG A 118 -13.91 -3.02 9.99
N LEU A 119 -12.80 -3.02 9.27
CA LEU A 119 -11.82 -4.13 9.31
C LEU A 119 -11.17 -4.28 10.69
N MET A 120 -10.84 -3.15 11.32
CA MET A 120 -10.28 -3.11 12.68
C MET A 120 -11.29 -3.63 13.70
N MET A 121 -12.55 -3.18 13.64
CA MET A 121 -13.61 -3.61 14.56
C MET A 121 -13.94 -5.10 14.43
N ARG A 122 -13.85 -5.65 13.21
CA ARG A 122 -13.98 -7.10 12.94
C ARG A 122 -12.77 -7.93 13.34
N ASN A 123 -11.70 -7.30 13.86
CA ASN A 123 -10.42 -7.93 14.17
C ASN A 123 -9.78 -8.63 12.95
N THR A 124 -10.11 -8.17 11.75
CA THR A 124 -9.58 -8.70 10.49
C THR A 124 -8.17 -8.19 10.23
N ILE A 125 -7.90 -6.94 10.64
CA ILE A 125 -6.59 -6.30 10.52
C ILE A 125 -6.09 -5.86 11.90
N PRO A 126 -4.79 -5.96 12.19
CA PRO A 126 -4.22 -5.42 13.40
C PRO A 126 -4.06 -3.89 13.29
N ALA A 127 -4.52 -3.16 14.29
CA ALA A 127 -4.28 -1.72 14.44
C ALA A 127 -3.43 -1.44 15.67
N TYR A 128 -2.54 -0.47 15.55
CA TYR A 128 -1.52 -0.15 16.54
C TYR A 128 -1.66 1.30 17.01
N GLU A 129 -1.34 1.55 18.26
CA GLU A 129 -1.51 2.85 18.89
C GLU A 129 -0.59 3.90 18.27
N TYR A 130 -1.09 5.12 18.14
CA TYR A 130 -0.28 6.27 17.79
C TYR A 130 0.42 6.83 19.03
N ARG A 131 1.75 6.84 19.04
CA ARG A 131 2.55 7.42 20.12
C ARG A 131 2.85 8.89 19.84
N LEU A 132 3.05 9.68 20.89
CA LEU A 132 3.33 11.12 20.78
C LEU A 132 4.59 11.44 19.94
N ASP A 133 5.57 10.52 19.93
CA ASP A 133 6.78 10.64 19.11
C ASP A 133 6.50 10.50 17.60
N GLY A 134 5.29 10.08 17.22
CA GLY A 134 4.87 9.81 15.85
C GLY A 134 5.64 8.67 15.18
N ASN A 135 6.32 7.83 15.96
CA ASN A 135 6.95 6.59 15.47
C ASN A 135 5.94 5.46 15.56
N GLU A 136 5.85 4.64 14.52
CA GLU A 136 5.06 3.43 14.48
C GLU A 136 5.78 2.28 15.20
N VAL A 137 5.04 1.55 16.04
CA VAL A 137 5.54 0.36 16.71
C VAL A 137 4.58 -0.78 16.43
N PHE A 138 5.04 -1.74 15.65
CA PHE A 138 4.24 -2.85 15.20
C PHE A 138 4.44 -4.13 16.02
N THR A 139 4.33 -3.99 17.34
CA THR A 139 4.41 -5.10 18.27
C THR A 139 3.03 -5.43 18.82
N ASP A 140 2.86 -6.67 19.29
CA ASP A 140 1.60 -7.09 19.90
C ASP A 140 1.23 -6.26 21.14
N SER A 141 2.24 -5.74 21.86
CA SER A 141 2.06 -4.83 23.00
C SER A 141 1.50 -3.46 22.63
N ALA A 142 1.69 -3.02 21.39
CA ALA A 142 1.20 -1.74 20.89
C ALA A 142 -0.16 -1.85 20.19
N LYS A 143 -0.79 -3.03 20.18
CA LYS A 143 -2.11 -3.22 19.58
C LYS A 143 -3.17 -2.49 20.39
N ILE A 144 -4.08 -1.84 19.68
CA ILE A 144 -5.16 -1.08 20.29
C ILE A 144 -6.21 -2.01 20.86
N ASN A 145 -6.69 -1.69 22.05
CA ASN A 145 -7.93 -2.25 22.55
C ASN A 145 -9.13 -1.52 21.91
N ARG A 146 -9.91 -2.24 21.10
CA ARG A 146 -11.05 -1.69 20.36
C ARG A 146 -12.07 -0.97 21.23
N MET A 147 -12.37 -1.51 22.42
CA MET A 147 -13.37 -0.90 23.30
C MET A 147 -12.86 0.42 23.87
N ALA A 148 -11.61 0.42 24.36
CA ALA A 148 -10.96 1.63 24.83
C ALA A 148 -10.84 2.68 23.72
N PHE A 149 -10.61 2.26 22.46
CA PHE A 149 -10.61 3.17 21.32
C PHE A 149 -11.95 3.87 21.13
N LEU A 150 -13.07 3.12 21.14
CA LEU A 150 -14.41 3.70 21.01
C LEU A 150 -14.69 4.70 22.13
N ASP A 151 -14.36 4.32 23.37
CA ASP A 151 -14.58 5.15 24.55
C ASP A 151 -13.72 6.44 24.51
N ASN A 152 -12.43 6.33 24.13
CA ASN A 152 -11.49 7.46 24.08
C ASN A 152 -11.86 8.51 23.02
N TYR A 153 -12.40 8.08 21.88
CA TYR A 153 -12.80 8.99 20.79
C TYR A 153 -14.29 9.34 20.82
N HIS A 154 -15.02 8.91 21.85
CA HIS A 154 -16.45 9.13 22.04
C HIS A 154 -17.31 8.67 20.85
N ILE A 155 -16.94 7.53 20.26
CA ILE A 155 -17.72 6.91 19.18
C ILE A 155 -18.86 6.13 19.84
N TYR A 156 -20.11 6.44 19.49
CA TYR A 156 -21.26 5.75 20.04
C TYR A 156 -21.30 4.30 19.56
N TYR A 157 -21.71 3.40 20.46
CA TYR A 157 -21.88 1.99 20.13
C TYR A 157 -22.93 1.34 21.03
N GLU A 158 -23.65 0.39 20.46
CA GLU A 158 -24.64 -0.40 21.18
C GLU A 158 -24.04 -1.74 21.60
N ARG A 159 -24.17 -2.06 22.90
CA ARG A 159 -23.81 -3.38 23.43
C ARG A 159 -25.01 -4.31 23.31
N SER A 160 -24.95 -5.27 22.40
CA SER A 160 -25.94 -6.34 22.27
C SER A 160 -25.40 -7.67 22.81
N ASN A 161 -26.27 -8.63 23.09
CA ASN A 161 -25.89 -10.00 23.47
C ASN A 161 -25.04 -10.72 22.40
N ARG A 162 -25.03 -10.21 21.15
CA ARG A 162 -24.25 -10.73 20.03
C ARG A 162 -22.95 -9.96 19.76
N GLY A 163 -22.61 -8.96 20.59
CA GLY A 163 -21.41 -8.14 20.45
C GLY A 163 -21.70 -6.65 20.35
N VAL A 164 -20.69 -5.89 19.93
CA VAL A 164 -20.75 -4.44 19.73
C VAL A 164 -21.28 -4.14 18.34
N ARG A 165 -22.34 -3.33 18.27
CA ARG A 165 -22.91 -2.81 17.04
C ARG A 165 -22.64 -1.30 16.97
N ILE A 166 -22.22 -0.83 15.81
CA ILE A 166 -21.94 0.58 15.52
C ILE A 166 -22.71 0.88 14.24
N ASP A 167 -23.53 1.93 14.25
CA ASP A 167 -24.22 2.37 13.05
C ASP A 167 -23.33 3.31 12.24
N ASP A 168 -23.59 3.39 10.94
CA ASP A 168 -22.71 4.10 10.01
C ASP A 168 -22.66 5.62 10.28
N SER A 169 -23.71 6.18 10.89
CA SER A 169 -23.78 7.58 11.33
C SER A 169 -22.89 7.89 12.54
N ASP A 170 -22.57 6.88 13.35
CA ASP A 170 -21.75 7.07 14.56
C ASP A 170 -20.25 7.06 14.24
N ILE A 171 -19.88 6.60 13.04
CA ILE A 171 -18.50 6.59 12.58
C ILE A 171 -18.13 8.03 12.19
N PRO A 172 -17.10 8.65 12.80
CA PRO A 172 -16.73 10.04 12.54
C PRO A 172 -15.92 10.17 11.23
N SER A 173 -16.45 9.65 10.14
CA SER A 173 -15.82 9.60 8.83
C SER A 173 -15.64 10.97 8.18
N ALA A 174 -16.57 11.90 8.44
CA ALA A 174 -16.48 13.29 7.98
C ALA A 174 -15.45 14.12 8.78
N GLU A 175 -15.14 13.73 10.02
CA GLU A 175 -14.14 14.42 10.84
C GLU A 175 -12.71 14.00 10.48
N VAL A 176 -12.52 12.86 9.80
CA VAL A 176 -11.21 12.42 9.32
C VAL A 176 -10.85 13.16 8.04
N LYS A 177 -10.02 14.20 8.18
CA LYS A 177 -9.63 15.10 7.07
C LYS A 177 -8.19 14.91 6.59
N SER A 178 -7.35 14.14 7.28
CA SER A 178 -6.00 13.83 6.79
C SER A 178 -5.54 12.42 7.15
N TYR A 179 -4.51 11.95 6.43
CA TYR A 179 -3.80 10.72 6.75
C TYR A 179 -2.32 11.00 6.93
N TYR A 180 -1.72 10.38 7.94
CA TYR A 180 -0.28 10.21 8.01
C TYR A 180 0.11 8.91 7.32
N VAL A 181 0.95 9.03 6.30
CA VAL A 181 1.45 7.87 5.55
C VAL A 181 2.96 7.81 5.72
N LYS A 182 3.44 6.67 6.19
CA LYS A 182 4.86 6.34 6.14
C LYS A 182 5.14 5.65 4.83
N GLU A 183 6.14 6.14 4.10
CA GLU A 183 6.57 5.63 2.81
C GLU A 183 8.05 5.27 2.89
N SER A 184 8.43 4.18 2.22
CA SER A 184 9.83 3.84 1.98
C SER A 184 10.09 4.04 0.50
N ALA A 185 11.00 4.96 0.19
CA ALA A 185 11.61 5.06 -1.11
C ALA A 185 12.86 4.19 -1.14
N TYR A 186 12.97 3.29 -2.10
CA TYR A 186 14.05 2.30 -2.12
C TYR A 186 14.47 1.93 -3.53
N TYR A 187 15.73 1.51 -3.65
CA TYR A 187 16.28 1.00 -4.91
C TYR A 187 16.40 -0.52 -4.85
N ASP A 188 15.65 -1.21 -5.72
CA ASP A 188 15.74 -2.65 -5.87
C ASP A 188 16.83 -3.00 -6.88
N GLN A 189 17.87 -3.71 -6.43
CA GLN A 189 18.96 -4.17 -7.30
C GLN A 189 18.51 -5.27 -8.27
N ALA A 190 17.57 -6.13 -7.87
CA ALA A 190 17.18 -7.29 -8.67
C ALA A 190 16.44 -6.86 -9.93
N SER A 191 15.56 -5.86 -9.82
CA SER A 191 14.84 -5.27 -10.94
C SER A 191 15.51 -4.02 -11.52
N ALA A 192 16.55 -3.49 -10.86
CA ALA A 192 17.21 -2.22 -11.18
C ALA A 192 16.25 -1.03 -11.28
N THR A 193 15.20 -1.02 -10.45
CA THR A 193 14.14 -0.01 -10.44
C THR A 193 14.03 0.71 -9.10
N PHE A 194 13.64 1.97 -9.16
CA PHE A 194 13.31 2.77 -7.99
C PHE A 194 11.83 2.60 -7.66
N HIS A 195 11.52 2.42 -6.39
CA HIS A 195 10.16 2.25 -5.90
C HIS A 195 9.92 3.16 -4.71
N VAL A 196 8.71 3.70 -4.63
CA VAL A 196 8.17 4.28 -3.39
C VAL A 196 6.99 3.42 -3.01
N LYS A 197 7.04 2.88 -1.79
CA LYS A 197 6.01 1.98 -1.27
C LYS A 197 5.49 2.49 0.07
N PRO A 198 4.16 2.63 0.24
CA PRO A 198 3.56 2.87 1.54
C PRO A 198 3.85 1.71 2.50
N ILE A 199 4.31 2.03 3.71
CA ILE A 199 4.59 1.08 4.79
C ILE A 199 3.43 1.07 5.78
N ALA A 200 2.92 2.26 6.10
CA ALA A 200 1.94 2.42 7.15
C ALA A 200 1.00 3.59 6.85
N ILE A 201 -0.26 3.45 7.26
CA ILE A 201 -1.28 4.49 7.15
C ILE A 201 -1.87 4.74 8.53
N CYS A 202 -2.06 6.00 8.88
CA CYS A 202 -2.73 6.45 10.08
C CYS A 202 -3.78 7.51 9.74
N PRO A 203 -5.08 7.25 9.98
CA PRO A 203 -6.10 8.28 9.87
C PRO A 203 -5.93 9.35 10.95
N VAL A 204 -6.21 10.60 10.61
CA VAL A 204 -6.13 11.75 11.51
C VAL A 204 -7.48 12.44 11.53
N LEU A 205 -8.04 12.53 12.74
CA LEU A 205 -9.32 13.16 13.02
C LEU A 205 -9.10 14.64 13.38
N TRP A 206 -9.92 15.51 12.83
CA TRP A 206 -9.83 16.96 13.01
C TRP A 206 -11.08 17.42 13.76
N ARG A 207 -10.90 17.88 14.99
CA ARG A 207 -11.98 18.45 15.80
C ARG A 207 -11.67 19.89 16.15
N THR A 208 -12.68 20.73 16.00
CA THR A 208 -12.66 22.10 16.52
C THR A 208 -13.03 22.01 17.99
N ASP A 209 -12.19 22.56 18.86
CA ASP A 209 -12.54 22.74 20.27
C ASP A 209 -13.35 24.03 20.41
N ASP A 210 -14.44 24.00 21.17
CA ASP A 210 -15.36 25.14 21.33
C ASP A 210 -14.69 26.35 22.01
N PHE A 211 -13.55 26.14 22.67
CA PHE A 211 -12.77 27.16 23.38
C PHE A 211 -11.41 27.48 22.72
N GLY A 212 -11.03 26.74 21.68
CA GLY A 212 -9.72 26.86 21.03
C GLY A 212 -9.77 27.64 19.72
N ASP A 213 -8.69 28.36 19.41
CA ASP A 213 -8.52 29.03 18.12
C ASP A 213 -7.86 28.04 17.11
N GLY A 214 -8.64 27.04 16.66
CA GLY A 214 -8.22 26.15 15.56
C GLY A 214 -8.73 24.70 15.60
N GLU A 215 -8.64 24.01 14.45
CA GLU A 215 -8.89 22.57 14.34
C GLU A 215 -7.71 21.77 14.90
N GLN A 216 -7.94 21.00 15.98
CA GLN A 216 -6.93 20.14 16.59
C GLN A 216 -6.87 18.78 15.89
N LYS A 217 -5.65 18.31 15.64
CA LYS A 217 -5.37 17.02 14.98
C LYS A 217 -5.22 15.91 16.01
N TYR A 218 -5.98 14.83 15.81
CA TYR A 218 -5.97 13.62 16.63
C TYR A 218 -5.66 12.40 15.75
N PRO A 219 -4.39 11.97 15.68
CA PRO A 219 -4.02 10.73 15.01
C PRO A 219 -4.68 9.55 15.74
N LEU A 220 -5.31 8.65 14.99
CA LEU A 220 -6.13 7.59 15.56
C LEU A 220 -5.32 6.31 15.80
N PHE A 221 -4.82 5.69 14.73
CA PHE A 221 -4.10 4.42 14.81
C PHE A 221 -3.27 4.12 13.57
N TRP A 222 -2.15 3.44 13.76
CA TRP A 222 -1.33 2.92 12.67
C TRP A 222 -1.84 1.57 12.19
N VAL A 223 -1.82 1.40 10.87
CA VAL A 223 -2.01 0.09 10.21
C VAL A 223 -0.87 -0.15 9.24
N LYS A 224 -0.37 -1.40 9.20
CA LYS A 224 0.60 -1.82 8.19
C LYS A 224 -0.07 -1.92 6.83
N TYR A 225 0.55 -1.34 5.81
CA TYR A 225 0.03 -1.36 4.46
C TYR A 225 -0.10 -2.79 3.90
N ASP A 226 0.91 -3.64 4.13
CA ASP A 226 0.90 -5.03 3.66
C ASP A 226 -0.28 -5.87 4.23
N ASP A 227 -0.77 -5.53 5.43
CA ASP A 227 -1.89 -6.24 6.06
C ASP A 227 -3.25 -5.80 5.47
N ILE A 228 -3.33 -4.58 4.95
CA ILE A 228 -4.56 -4.01 4.36
C ILE A 228 -4.64 -4.09 2.84
N ALA A 229 -3.51 -4.16 2.14
CA ALA A 229 -3.46 -4.18 0.67
C ALA A 229 -4.45 -5.19 0.03
N PRO A 230 -4.61 -6.43 0.53
CA PRO A 230 -5.53 -7.40 -0.08
C PRO A 230 -7.03 -7.07 0.13
N TYR A 231 -7.32 -6.17 1.07
CA TYR A 231 -8.66 -5.65 1.31
C TYR A 231 -8.89 -4.39 0.47
N LEU A 232 -7.88 -3.52 0.38
CA LEU A 232 -7.91 -2.30 -0.45
C LEU A 232 -8.05 -2.62 -1.94
N SER A 233 -7.48 -3.73 -2.42
CA SER A 233 -7.59 -4.15 -3.82
C SER A 233 -9.02 -4.49 -4.26
N LYS A 234 -9.94 -4.72 -3.31
CA LYS A 234 -11.36 -4.98 -3.59
C LYS A 234 -12.20 -3.72 -3.65
N GLN A 235 -11.73 -2.63 -3.06
CA GLN A 235 -12.43 -1.35 -3.06
C GLN A 235 -12.02 -0.58 -4.30
N VAL A 236 -13.00 -0.20 -5.12
CA VAL A 236 -12.78 0.57 -6.34
C VAL A 236 -13.16 2.01 -6.07
N VAL A 237 -12.28 2.93 -6.45
CA VAL A 237 -12.50 4.37 -6.33
C VAL A 237 -12.34 5.06 -7.67
N MET A 238 -13.07 6.17 -7.82
CA MET A 238 -12.92 7.07 -8.95
C MET A 238 -11.61 7.85 -8.81
N THR A 239 -10.82 7.97 -9.86
CA THR A 239 -9.48 8.55 -9.79
C THR A 239 -9.34 9.89 -10.50
N SER A 240 -10.42 10.33 -11.17
CA SER A 240 -10.43 11.58 -11.92
C SER A 240 -11.78 12.26 -11.75
N ASN A 241 -11.75 13.57 -11.49
CA ASN A 241 -12.94 14.42 -11.46
C ASN A 241 -13.48 14.72 -12.88
N LEU A 242 -12.64 14.55 -13.91
CA LEU A 242 -13.03 14.81 -15.31
C LEU A 242 -13.49 13.54 -16.02
N ASN A 243 -12.77 12.43 -15.81
CA ASN A 243 -13.12 11.15 -16.40
C ASN A 243 -13.67 10.20 -15.33
N ASN A 244 -14.98 10.27 -15.10
CA ASN A 244 -15.66 9.44 -14.09
C ASN A 244 -15.68 7.94 -14.45
N ALA A 245 -15.32 7.57 -15.68
CA ALA A 245 -15.12 6.16 -16.06
C ALA A 245 -13.74 5.65 -15.62
N ALA A 246 -12.77 6.53 -15.34
CA ALA A 246 -11.49 6.15 -14.79
C ALA A 246 -11.66 5.79 -13.31
N THR A 247 -11.72 4.48 -13.07
CA THR A 247 -11.77 3.90 -11.74
C THR A 247 -10.60 2.94 -11.57
N MET A 248 -10.12 2.78 -10.34
CA MET A 248 -9.14 1.75 -10.02
C MET A 248 -9.27 1.28 -8.59
N SER A 249 -8.57 0.21 -8.25
CA SER A 249 -8.58 -0.27 -6.88
C SER A 249 -7.85 0.70 -5.94
N MET A 250 -8.26 0.74 -4.68
CA MET A 250 -7.59 1.58 -3.69
C MET A 250 -6.13 1.17 -3.50
N ASP A 251 -5.81 -0.13 -3.61
CA ASP A 251 -4.42 -0.61 -3.58
C ASP A 251 -3.60 -0.10 -4.76
N ASP A 252 -4.16 -0.07 -5.97
CA ASP A 252 -3.50 0.50 -7.14
C ASP A 252 -3.27 2.01 -6.97
N TYR A 253 -4.20 2.72 -6.34
CA TYR A 253 -4.08 4.15 -6.08
C TYR A 253 -2.83 4.47 -5.25
N PHE A 254 -2.60 3.71 -4.19
CA PHE A 254 -1.43 3.83 -3.34
C PHE A 254 -0.15 3.30 -4.01
N THR A 255 -0.22 2.15 -4.70
CA THR A 255 0.93 1.56 -5.39
C THR A 255 1.46 2.44 -6.53
N ARG A 256 0.57 3.19 -7.18
CA ARG A 256 0.93 4.17 -8.23
C ARG A 256 1.34 5.54 -7.69
N ASN A 257 1.37 5.72 -6.36
CA ASN A 257 1.73 6.96 -5.70
C ASN A 257 0.93 8.17 -6.22
N MET A 258 -0.37 8.00 -6.44
CA MET A 258 -1.23 9.08 -6.94
C MET A 258 -1.63 10.07 -5.87
N TYR A 259 -1.52 9.70 -4.60
CA TYR A 259 -1.72 10.63 -3.49
C TYR A 259 -0.66 11.72 -3.46
N ARG A 260 -1.04 12.87 -2.91
CA ARG A 260 -0.16 14.02 -2.70
C ARG A 260 -0.22 14.46 -1.25
N GLY A 261 0.92 14.91 -0.72
CA GLY A 261 1.03 15.25 0.68
C GLY A 261 2.36 15.87 1.03
N LYS A 262 2.35 16.63 2.12
CA LYS A 262 3.52 17.36 2.61
C LYS A 262 4.34 16.47 3.54
N ILE A 263 5.66 16.43 3.35
CA ILE A 263 6.55 15.69 4.25
C ILE A 263 6.60 16.42 5.60
N TYR A 264 6.20 15.77 6.68
CA TYR A 264 6.27 16.37 8.03
C TYR A 264 7.39 15.77 8.89
N LYS A 265 7.85 14.57 8.54
CA LYS A 265 8.91 13.86 9.27
C LYS A 265 9.68 12.96 8.31
N THR A 266 10.95 12.73 8.61
CA THR A 266 11.76 11.70 7.96
C THR A 266 12.42 10.84 9.03
N THR A 267 12.77 9.60 8.69
CA THR A 267 13.55 8.79 9.62
C THR A 267 14.95 9.38 9.73
N ASN A 268 15.24 9.98 10.88
CA ASN A 268 16.51 10.60 11.23
C ASN A 268 16.98 10.05 12.57
N MET A 269 18.29 10.17 12.85
CA MET A 269 18.89 9.61 14.08
C MET A 269 18.28 10.20 15.37
N LEU A 270 17.76 11.42 15.31
CA LEU A 270 17.19 12.13 16.45
C LEU A 270 15.67 11.98 16.59
N GLY A 271 15.00 11.29 15.65
CA GLY A 271 13.54 11.14 15.61
C GLY A 271 12.74 12.45 15.42
N ARG A 272 13.40 13.58 15.16
CA ARG A 272 12.75 14.91 15.14
C ARG A 272 11.91 15.12 13.88
N THR A 273 10.76 15.76 14.05
CA THR A 273 9.93 16.22 12.93
C THR A 273 10.53 17.44 12.26
N LEU A 274 10.12 17.74 11.02
CA LEU A 274 10.61 18.92 10.30
C LEU A 274 10.28 20.21 11.07
N ALA A 275 9.09 20.31 11.64
CA ALA A 275 8.66 21.47 12.42
C ALA A 275 9.52 21.72 13.67
N GLN A 276 10.13 20.68 14.26
CA GLN A 276 10.97 20.84 15.45
C GLN A 276 12.34 21.48 15.18
N TYR A 277 12.86 21.42 13.95
CA TYR A 277 14.15 22.01 13.60
C TYR A 277 14.04 23.13 12.55
N CYS A 278 12.89 23.26 11.87
CA CYS A 278 12.57 24.39 11.00
C CYS A 278 11.56 25.31 11.71
N PRO A 279 12.02 26.41 12.33
CA PRO A 279 11.15 27.28 13.16
C PRO A 279 10.20 28.15 12.35
N THR A 280 10.42 28.33 11.04
CA THR A 280 9.57 29.16 10.17
C THR A 280 8.97 28.35 9.05
N ASP A 281 7.75 28.70 8.63
CA ASP A 281 7.03 28.02 7.54
C ASP A 281 7.82 28.02 6.22
N SER A 282 8.54 29.11 5.95
CA SER A 282 9.42 29.21 4.77
C SER A 282 10.59 28.21 4.85
N ALA A 283 11.21 28.07 6.02
CA ALA A 283 12.26 27.08 6.22
C ALA A 283 11.72 25.64 6.10
N LEU A 284 10.53 25.38 6.64
CA LEU A 284 9.87 24.09 6.54
C LEU A 284 9.55 23.74 5.08
N ALA A 285 8.97 24.66 4.31
CA ALA A 285 8.66 24.43 2.89
C ALA A 285 9.94 24.24 2.05
N LYS A 286 11.01 24.98 2.35
CA LYS A 286 12.32 24.81 1.69
C LYS A 286 12.90 23.43 1.99
N GLU A 287 12.79 22.97 3.23
CA GLU A 287 13.30 21.67 3.66
C GLU A 287 12.49 20.52 3.06
N GLN A 288 11.17 20.63 3.00
CA GLN A 288 10.30 19.69 2.28
C GLN A 288 10.74 19.55 0.81
N ARG A 289 10.88 20.68 0.11
CA ARG A 289 11.33 20.71 -1.30
C ARG A 289 12.75 20.15 -1.46
N ARG A 290 13.64 20.36 -0.49
CA ARG A 290 14.99 19.79 -0.50
C ARG A 290 14.92 18.27 -0.47
N ILE A 291 14.13 17.70 0.44
CA ILE A 291 13.98 16.24 0.59
C ILE A 291 13.34 15.63 -0.66
N GLU A 292 12.33 16.26 -1.23
CA GLU A 292 11.71 15.81 -2.49
C GLU A 292 12.69 15.90 -3.66
N GLY A 293 13.47 16.98 -3.72
CA GLY A 293 14.53 17.17 -4.72
C GLY A 293 15.63 16.11 -4.60
N GLU A 294 16.03 15.74 -3.38
CA GLU A 294 16.97 14.65 -3.13
C GLU A 294 16.44 13.31 -3.64
N LEU A 295 15.15 13.04 -3.41
CA LEU A 295 14.51 11.82 -3.87
C LEU A 295 14.49 11.72 -5.39
N ALA A 296 14.06 12.79 -6.06
CA ALA A 296 14.00 12.88 -7.51
C ALA A 296 15.40 12.91 -8.16
N ALA A 297 16.38 13.55 -7.51
CA ALA A 297 17.76 13.55 -7.97
C ALA A 297 18.37 12.15 -7.86
N PHE A 298 18.13 11.45 -6.74
CA PHE A 298 18.57 10.07 -6.59
C PHE A 298 17.97 9.19 -7.69
N GLU A 299 16.65 9.23 -7.88
CA GLU A 299 15.96 8.46 -8.93
C GLU A 299 16.55 8.69 -10.32
N LYS A 300 16.78 9.96 -10.70
CA LYS A 300 17.40 10.30 -12.00
C LYS A 300 18.84 9.83 -12.13
N ASN A 301 19.59 9.83 -11.04
CA ASN A 301 21.02 9.56 -11.03
C ASN A 301 21.35 8.06 -10.85
N ILE A 302 20.36 7.19 -10.64
CA ILE A 302 20.56 5.72 -10.52
C ILE A 302 21.34 5.16 -11.70
N TRP A 303 21.05 5.63 -12.92
CA TRP A 303 21.72 5.16 -14.14
C TRP A 303 22.96 5.99 -14.51
N GLY A 304 23.39 6.90 -13.62
CA GLY A 304 24.45 7.89 -13.83
C GLY A 304 23.94 9.22 -14.42
N ASP A 305 24.72 10.29 -14.27
CA ASP A 305 24.38 11.60 -14.85
C ASP A 305 24.28 11.48 -16.38
N GLN A 306 23.05 11.44 -16.89
CA GLN A 306 22.76 11.44 -18.32
C GLN A 306 23.48 12.61 -19.00
N ALA A 307 23.49 13.78 -18.36
CA ALA A 307 24.20 14.96 -18.84
C ALA A 307 25.71 14.73 -19.00
N ARG A 308 26.36 14.00 -18.08
CA ARG A 308 27.79 13.67 -18.21
C ARG A 308 28.03 12.65 -19.32
N LYS A 309 27.16 11.65 -19.48
CA LYS A 309 27.23 10.69 -20.60
C LYS A 309 27.05 11.40 -21.95
N ASP A 310 26.04 12.27 -22.06
CA ASP A 310 25.76 13.03 -23.28
C ASP A 310 26.90 14.00 -23.63
N SER A 311 27.56 14.57 -22.62
CA SER A 311 28.76 15.42 -22.80
C SER A 311 29.94 14.62 -23.34
N LEU A 312 30.21 13.43 -22.79
CA LEU A 312 31.28 12.56 -23.26
C LEU A 312 31.01 12.05 -24.68
N ASP A 313 29.76 11.69 -24.97
CA ASP A 313 29.33 11.23 -26.30
C ASP A 313 29.40 12.33 -27.35
N SER A 314 29.05 13.57 -26.99
CA SER A 314 29.15 14.72 -27.91
C SER A 314 30.61 15.09 -28.21
N ILE A 315 31.50 15.05 -27.21
CA ILE A 315 32.95 15.22 -27.40
C ILE A 315 33.51 14.08 -28.28
N ALA A 316 33.15 12.83 -28.00
CA ALA A 316 33.59 11.68 -28.80
C ALA A 316 33.09 11.77 -30.26
N LYS A 317 31.84 12.19 -30.48
CA LYS A 317 31.27 12.40 -31.83
C LYS A 317 31.94 13.57 -32.55
N ALA A 318 32.31 14.64 -31.85
CA ALA A 318 33.06 15.77 -32.41
C ALA A 318 34.46 15.34 -32.85
N ASP A 319 35.20 14.60 -32.01
CA ASP A 319 36.53 14.07 -32.33
C ASP A 319 36.50 13.12 -33.55
N VAL A 320 35.45 12.32 -33.70
CA VAL A 320 35.27 11.45 -34.87
C VAL A 320 34.99 12.27 -36.13
N LYS A 321 34.20 13.35 -36.05
CA LYS A 321 33.91 14.23 -37.18
C LYS A 321 35.17 14.98 -37.63
N ASP A 322 36.02 15.42 -36.71
CA ASP A 322 37.29 16.09 -37.00
C ASP A 322 38.34 15.14 -37.58
N LYS A 323 38.33 13.86 -37.19
CA LYS A 323 39.16 12.83 -37.84
C LYS A 323 38.67 12.49 -39.25
N LYS A 324 37.36 12.56 -39.51
CA LYS A 324 36.77 12.34 -40.85
C LYS A 324 37.01 13.53 -41.80
N SER A 325 36.95 14.77 -41.29
CA SER A 325 37.24 15.98 -42.07
C SER A 325 38.74 16.13 -42.39
N LYS A 326 39.64 15.69 -41.50
CA LYS A 326 41.09 15.67 -41.75
C LYS A 326 41.57 14.59 -42.73
N LYS A 327 40.74 13.59 -43.06
CA LYS A 327 41.12 12.52 -43.99
C LYS A 327 40.88 12.84 -45.48
N ALA A 328 40.40 14.03 -45.81
CA ALA A 328 40.12 14.44 -47.19
C ALA A 328 40.81 15.77 -47.55
N LYS A 329 42.09 15.70 -47.93
CA LYS A 329 42.77 16.47 -49.02
C LYS A 329 44.29 16.34 -48.91
N SER A 330 44.83 15.15 -49.17
CA SER A 330 46.21 15.03 -49.63
C SER A 330 46.19 15.04 -51.16
N ASN A 331 46.19 16.24 -51.75
CA ASN A 331 46.30 16.41 -53.19
C ASN A 331 47.76 16.11 -53.60
N ARG A 332 48.05 14.89 -54.09
CA ARG A 332 49.30 14.60 -54.79
C ARG A 332 49.29 15.38 -56.10
N ARG A 333 50.06 16.47 -56.20
CA ARG A 333 50.34 17.14 -57.48
C ARG A 333 51.67 16.68 -58.05
N ALA A 334 51.60 16.22 -59.29
CA ALA A 334 52.72 15.88 -60.14
C ALA A 334 53.53 17.13 -60.52
N SER A 335 54.84 16.90 -60.60
CA SER A 335 55.88 17.55 -61.41
C SER A 335 55.66 18.98 -61.94
N SER A 336 56.51 19.90 -61.47
CA SER A 336 57.32 20.73 -62.35
C SER A 336 58.52 21.33 -61.60
N SER A 337 59.60 21.48 -62.34
CA SER A 337 60.97 21.79 -61.95
C SER A 337 61.20 23.18 -61.35
N VAL A 338 62.28 23.34 -60.55
CA VAL A 338 63.46 24.20 -60.84
C VAL A 338 64.15 24.70 -59.54
N LYS A 339 65.48 24.56 -59.57
CA LYS A 339 66.58 25.26 -58.86
C LYS A 339 66.98 24.90 -57.42
N ARG A 340 68.18 24.32 -57.37
CA ARG A 340 69.18 24.37 -56.28
C ARG A 340 69.79 25.77 -56.14
N SER A 341 69.96 26.22 -54.90
CA SER A 341 71.17 26.87 -54.37
C SER A 341 71.04 26.98 -52.83
N SER A 342 71.83 26.22 -52.07
CA SER A 342 73.02 26.70 -51.35
C SER A 342 72.74 27.74 -50.26
N SER A 343 72.73 27.35 -48.98
CA SER A 343 73.91 27.44 -48.09
C SER A 343 73.55 27.44 -46.60
N LYS A 344 74.42 26.74 -45.85
CA LYS A 344 74.91 26.98 -44.49
C LYS A 344 73.95 27.07 -43.30
N SER A 345 74.19 26.10 -42.42
CA SER A 345 74.05 26.10 -40.98
C SER A 345 74.39 27.42 -40.27
N LYS A 346 73.64 27.71 -39.21
CA LYS A 346 74.20 28.00 -37.88
C LYS A 346 73.15 27.93 -36.79
N SER A 347 73.48 27.15 -35.77
CA SER A 347 72.99 27.18 -34.41
C SER A 347 73.19 28.54 -33.76
N SER A 348 72.21 29.02 -32.99
CA SER A 348 72.49 29.75 -31.75
C SER A 348 71.28 29.69 -30.81
N SER A 349 71.55 29.14 -29.63
CA SER A 349 70.84 29.37 -28.38
C SER A 349 70.82 30.86 -28.02
N SER A 350 69.70 31.35 -27.49
CA SER A 350 69.68 32.20 -26.30
C SER A 350 68.24 32.48 -25.87
N GLY A 351 67.97 32.29 -24.59
CA GLY A 351 66.71 32.67 -23.96
C GLY A 351 66.75 34.09 -23.37
N SER A 352 65.55 34.60 -23.13
CA SER A 352 65.11 35.63 -22.16
C SER A 352 63.67 35.99 -22.59
N SER A 353 62.72 36.49 -21.81
CA SER A 353 62.48 36.63 -20.38
C SER A 353 61.06 37.23 -20.26
N ALA A 354 60.31 36.79 -19.27
CA ALA A 354 59.07 37.33 -18.66
C ALA A 354 58.45 38.67 -19.16
N ALA A 355 57.11 38.69 -19.24
CA ALA A 355 56.30 39.90 -19.11
C ALA A 355 55.27 39.77 -17.96
N ARG A 356 55.19 40.85 -17.16
CA ARG A 356 54.57 40.99 -15.84
C ARG A 356 53.05 41.21 -15.89
N VAL A 357 52.33 40.73 -14.88
CA VAL A 357 50.97 41.18 -14.52
C VAL A 357 51.07 42.09 -13.29
N THR A 358 50.59 43.32 -13.40
CA THR A 358 50.63 44.33 -12.33
C THR A 358 49.36 44.32 -11.46
N VAL A 359 49.57 44.71 -10.21
CA VAL A 359 48.69 44.65 -9.03
C VAL A 359 47.79 45.88 -8.92
N ARG A 360 46.57 45.74 -8.37
CA ARG A 360 46.03 46.76 -7.45
C ARG A 360 45.01 46.19 -6.45
N ARG A 361 45.45 45.97 -5.21
CA ARG A 361 44.61 46.01 -4.00
C ARG A 361 45.19 47.10 -3.11
N GLN A 362 44.39 48.10 -2.76
CA GLN A 362 44.61 48.90 -1.56
C GLN A 362 43.54 48.55 -0.54
N ARG A 363 43.96 48.64 0.72
CA ARG A 363 43.49 47.93 1.90
C ARG A 363 42.91 48.91 2.92
N HIS A 364 42.17 48.31 3.85
CA HIS A 364 41.84 48.70 5.22
C HIS A 364 40.88 49.86 5.42
#